data_AF-A0A2T0AMM6-F1
#
_entry.id   AF-A0A2T0AMM6-F1
#
_cell.length_a   1.000
_cell.length_b   1.000
_cell.length_c   1.000
_cell.angle_alpha   90.00
_cell.angle_beta   90.00
_cell.angle_gamma   90.00
#
_symmetry.space_group_name_H-M   'P 1'
#
loop_
_entity.id
_entity.type
_entity.pdbx_description
1 polymer ?
#
loop_
_entity_poly.entity_id
_entity_poly.type
_entity_poly.pdbx_seq_one_letter_code
_entity_poly.pdbx_strand_id
1 'polypeptide(L)'
;MKYRWIHLSDIHFAYKNYQSNRLRGKLFDKIAEIVKQDKVNFLFITGDITDKDAEYDEDLYKFITELLRVTELDEKHLFFVPGNHDVSRKSKERIEKIVQIREAGDKGLDVVNDLSDDSIEMLLSAQQKFFTLYEHIKKEKYPVKDIHFVREVDGAKIIHFNTAWLCGMDGEEGRLFLGSNKLYSCLKDAGLKADDLNIAIGHHSFECFHRMEQDQLKGFMKDYNIDFYLSGHLHEAMINYNSHIDTHFCVCRQMRSDNFDAGGLAIGNIDTETGNNNIQFHAWNQRGYWTWDTEVGHEAPYGIYSFNTAKFPATKYRENPVVVIHKTMNTPINQQKLLNDMGFGKVPVYHYPYSNIEISTQEEWMEHKSNTDSFINGVISRLKDNVVHIFPLSQIPLLIEMGYMLQNDNDNIKIYQFDENGKWVLDSENAEKIPVTISYIENNPKTKKLIVVLEISSTIKNEDIDVYVSTSEHSILRFTIDNPLRYKVIYESQVKDIKSKFRSETEKHIYDYDEIHLFAAMPAGLSVEVGRCILRSMWPKVYLYNHRRQNDPRYQFAFSIN
;
A
#
# COMPACT_ATOMS: atom_id res chain seq x y z
N MET A 1 -2.66 5.98 -3.64
CA MET A 1 -2.71 7.15 -2.73
C MET A 1 -1.59 7.05 -1.73
N LYS A 2 -0.80 8.11 -1.55
CA LYS A 2 0.33 8.14 -0.62
C LYS A 2 0.40 9.47 0.14
N TYR A 3 0.17 9.43 1.45
CA TYR A 3 0.21 10.59 2.35
C TYR A 3 0.83 10.23 3.69
N ARG A 4 1.54 11.17 4.30
CA ARG A 4 2.04 11.05 5.66
C ARG A 4 1.85 12.35 6.41
N TRP A 5 1.47 12.29 7.67
CA TRP A 5 1.27 13.49 8.49
C TRP A 5 1.76 13.33 9.90
N ILE A 6 2.08 14.46 10.53
CA ILE A 6 2.36 14.57 11.97
C ILE A 6 1.17 15.27 12.61
N HIS A 7 0.68 14.73 13.71
CA HIS A 7 -0.42 15.28 14.49
C HIS A 7 0.05 15.58 15.90
N LEU A 8 -0.04 16.85 16.27
CA LEU A 8 0.22 17.38 17.60
C LEU A 8 -1.07 17.97 18.18
N SER A 9 -1.19 17.99 19.50
CA SER A 9 -2.29 18.65 20.18
C SER A 9 -1.87 19.18 21.55
N ASP A 10 -2.67 20.10 22.09
CA ASP A 10 -2.58 20.57 23.48
C ASP A 10 -1.14 21.00 23.82
N ILE A 11 -0.64 21.94 23.01
CA ILE A 11 0.75 22.40 23.10
C ILE A 11 1.01 23.13 24.39
N HIS A 12 0.05 23.92 24.88
CA HIS A 12 0.15 24.72 26.09
C HIS A 12 1.50 25.44 26.19
N PHE A 13 1.89 26.14 25.12
CA PHE A 13 3.26 26.62 24.97
C PHE A 13 3.72 27.52 26.13
N ALA A 14 2.80 28.32 26.69
CA ALA A 14 3.06 29.19 27.85
C ALA A 14 3.41 28.41 29.13
N TYR A 15 3.04 27.13 29.23
CA TYR A 15 3.44 26.28 30.35
C TYR A 15 4.92 25.91 30.23
N LYS A 16 5.75 26.41 31.17
CA LYS A 16 7.20 26.20 31.20
C LYS A 16 7.61 25.44 32.46
N ASN A 17 7.74 24.12 32.37
CA ASN A 17 8.45 23.31 33.36
C ASN A 17 9.65 22.60 32.70
N TYR A 18 10.54 22.02 33.50
CA TYR A 18 11.73 21.33 32.99
C TYR A 18 11.36 20.18 32.03
N GLN A 19 10.37 19.36 32.38
CA GLN A 19 10.00 18.18 31.58
C GLN A 19 9.41 18.55 30.22
N SER A 20 8.46 19.49 30.17
CA SER A 20 7.84 19.98 28.94
C SER A 20 8.84 20.72 28.05
N ASN A 21 9.74 21.53 28.63
CA ASN A 21 10.79 22.20 27.85
C ASN A 21 11.75 21.19 27.22
N ARG A 22 12.13 20.15 27.97
CA ARG A 22 13.00 19.07 27.45
C ARG A 22 12.30 18.27 26.35
N LEU A 23 11.03 17.92 26.55
CA LEU A 23 10.19 17.23 25.56
C LEU A 23 10.10 18.05 24.26
N ARG A 24 9.73 19.33 24.32
CA ARG A 24 9.62 20.20 23.14
C ARG A 24 10.97 20.43 22.46
N GLY A 25 12.06 20.55 23.22
CA GLY A 25 13.41 20.63 22.64
C GLY A 25 13.82 19.35 21.89
N LYS A 26 13.34 18.19 22.34
CA LYS A 26 13.59 16.88 21.71
C LYS A 26 12.55 16.45 20.68
N LEU A 27 11.49 17.24 20.52
CA LEU A 27 10.50 17.05 19.46
C LEU A 27 11.12 17.27 18.09
N PHE A 28 11.96 18.30 17.92
CA PHE A 28 12.61 18.60 16.65
C PHE A 28 13.52 17.47 16.17
N ASP A 29 14.29 16.86 17.08
CA ASP A 29 15.11 15.68 16.79
C ASP A 29 14.24 14.52 16.27
N LYS A 30 13.11 14.26 16.94
CA LYS A 30 12.17 13.20 16.56
C LYS A 30 11.49 13.47 15.22
N ILE A 31 11.10 14.71 14.95
CA ILE A 31 10.54 15.10 13.65
C ILE A 31 11.58 14.92 12.54
N ALA A 32 12.83 15.32 12.78
CA ALA A 32 13.91 15.12 11.81
C ALA A 32 14.17 13.64 11.52
N GLU A 33 14.02 12.75 12.52
CA GLU A 33 14.04 11.30 12.30
C GLU A 33 12.88 10.82 11.42
N ILE A 34 11.67 11.34 11.65
CA ILE A 34 10.46 10.99 10.89
C ILE A 34 10.63 11.38 9.42
N VAL A 35 11.06 12.62 9.15
CA VAL A 35 11.25 13.14 7.79
C VAL A 35 12.32 12.37 7.01
N LYS A 36 13.38 11.89 7.69
CA LYS A 36 14.41 11.04 7.05
C LYS A 36 13.89 9.69 6.57
N GLN A 37 12.80 9.18 7.14
CA GLN A 37 12.23 7.89 6.75
C GLN A 37 11.39 7.99 5.48
N ASP A 38 10.58 9.04 5.36
CA ASP A 38 9.65 9.26 4.26
C ASP A 38 9.12 10.70 4.30
N LYS A 39 8.76 11.26 3.14
CA LYS A 39 8.21 12.61 3.01
C LYS A 39 6.99 12.80 3.92
N VAL A 40 6.96 13.90 4.66
CA VAL A 40 5.77 14.36 5.39
C VAL A 40 4.99 15.32 4.48
N ASN A 41 3.67 15.13 4.40
CA ASN A 41 2.77 15.99 3.62
C ASN A 41 2.12 17.06 4.48
N PHE A 42 1.69 16.72 5.71
CA PHE A 42 0.90 17.61 6.55
C PHE A 42 1.40 17.67 7.99
N LEU A 43 1.25 18.85 8.60
CA LEU A 43 1.39 19.04 10.04
C LEU A 43 0.05 19.54 10.60
N PHE A 44 -0.50 18.80 11.55
CA PHE A 44 -1.74 19.14 12.25
C PHE A 44 -1.45 19.59 13.69
N ILE A 45 -2.08 20.68 14.12
CA ILE A 45 -2.12 21.12 15.52
C ILE A 45 -3.58 21.31 15.95
N THR A 46 -4.11 20.37 16.73
CA THR A 46 -5.55 20.32 17.09
C THR A 46 -5.90 21.09 18.37
N GLY A 47 -5.47 22.34 18.44
CA GLY A 47 -5.88 23.27 19.51
C GLY A 47 -5.02 23.25 20.77
N ASP A 48 -5.44 24.08 21.71
CA ASP A 48 -4.76 24.38 22.97
C ASP A 48 -3.28 24.73 22.74
N ILE A 49 -3.07 25.68 21.83
CA ILE A 49 -1.74 26.10 21.39
C ILE A 49 -1.01 26.81 22.54
N THR A 50 -1.74 27.65 23.26
CA THR A 50 -1.25 28.33 24.46
C THR A 50 -2.00 27.85 25.72
N ASP A 51 -1.68 28.44 26.87
CA ASP A 51 -2.40 28.15 28.12
C ASP A 51 -3.52 29.19 28.36
N LYS A 52 -4.42 28.92 29.30
CA LYS A 52 -5.62 29.71 29.57
C LYS A 52 -5.29 31.19 29.79
N ASP A 53 -5.89 32.06 28.97
CA ASP A 53 -5.69 33.52 28.97
C ASP A 53 -4.24 33.98 28.70
N ALA A 54 -3.32 33.09 28.33
CA ALA A 54 -1.94 33.45 28.00
C ALA A 54 -1.84 34.23 26.67
N GLU A 55 -0.69 34.85 26.44
CA GLU A 55 -0.39 35.53 25.18
C GLU A 55 0.25 34.58 24.16
N TYR A 56 0.11 34.93 22.88
CA TYR A 56 0.87 34.33 21.79
C TYR A 56 2.11 35.19 21.58
N ASP A 57 3.23 34.76 22.15
CA ASP A 57 4.49 35.50 22.11
C ASP A 57 5.37 35.14 20.91
N GLU A 58 6.44 35.90 20.72
CA GLU A 58 7.43 35.68 19.66
C GLU A 58 8.10 34.30 19.74
N ASP A 59 8.21 33.71 20.93
CA ASP A 59 8.83 32.41 21.08
C ASP A 59 7.92 31.27 20.59
N LEU A 60 6.60 31.44 20.70
CA LEU A 60 5.62 30.56 20.06
C LEU A 60 5.70 30.64 18.54
N TYR A 61 5.81 31.84 17.97
CA TYR A 61 5.99 32.00 16.52
C TYR A 61 7.27 31.32 16.02
N LYS A 62 8.38 31.48 16.75
CA LYS A 62 9.63 30.76 16.44
C LYS A 62 9.47 29.25 16.57
N PHE A 63 8.75 28.78 17.57
CA PHE A 63 8.48 27.35 17.74
C PHE A 63 7.72 26.76 16.54
N ILE A 64 6.64 27.40 16.10
CA ILE A 64 5.87 26.96 14.92
C ILE A 64 6.71 27.06 13.64
N THR A 65 7.49 28.15 13.49
CA THR A 65 8.40 28.32 12.34
C THR A 65 9.45 27.21 12.30
N GLU A 66 10.00 26.84 13.45
CA GLU A 66 10.97 25.75 13.55
C GLU A 66 10.32 24.39 13.24
N LEU A 67 9.08 24.14 13.68
CA LEU A 67 8.32 22.95 13.28
C LEU A 67 8.21 22.84 11.75
N LEU A 68 7.83 23.91 11.07
CA LEU A 68 7.75 23.94 9.60
C LEU A 68 9.10 23.69 8.95
N ARG A 69 10.16 24.30 9.50
CA ARG A 69 11.53 24.10 9.01
C ARG A 69 11.98 22.64 9.11
N VAL A 70 11.73 21.98 10.25
CA VAL A 70 12.17 20.59 10.45
C VAL A 70 11.28 19.56 9.77
N THR A 71 10.01 19.87 9.50
CA THR A 71 9.12 19.02 8.70
C THR A 71 9.34 19.18 7.20
N GLU A 72 10.13 20.17 6.77
CA GLU A 72 10.30 20.58 5.37
C GLU A 72 8.98 21.01 4.71
N LEU A 73 8.07 21.61 5.51
CA LEU A 73 6.77 22.09 5.08
C LEU A 73 6.71 23.62 5.02
N ASP A 74 5.79 24.14 4.21
CA ASP A 74 5.43 25.56 4.21
C ASP A 74 4.12 25.81 4.98
N GLU A 75 3.71 27.07 5.10
CA GLU A 75 2.49 27.44 5.81
C GLU A 75 1.22 26.83 5.21
N LYS A 76 1.20 26.43 3.93
CA LYS A 76 0.01 25.84 3.28
C LYS A 76 -0.25 24.41 3.74
N HIS A 77 0.79 23.71 4.16
CA HIS A 77 0.74 22.33 4.65
C HIS A 77 0.57 22.22 6.17
N LEU A 78 0.52 23.36 6.87
CA LEU A 78 0.17 23.46 8.28
C LEU A 78 -1.33 23.73 8.46
N PHE A 79 -1.98 22.88 9.24
CA PHE A 79 -3.40 22.96 9.54
C PHE A 79 -3.61 22.97 11.05
N PHE A 80 -4.31 23.97 11.55
CA PHE A 80 -4.54 24.12 12.98
C PHE A 80 -5.86 24.80 13.29
N VAL A 81 -6.41 24.44 14.44
CA VAL A 81 -7.72 24.89 14.95
C VAL A 81 -7.56 25.37 16.38
N PRO A 82 -8.47 26.23 16.88
CA PRO A 82 -8.44 26.69 18.27
C PRO A 82 -8.96 25.59 19.21
N GLY A 83 -8.38 25.53 20.41
CA GLY A 83 -8.91 24.76 21.54
C GLY A 83 -9.58 25.63 22.60
N ASN A 84 -10.02 25.02 23.69
CA ASN A 84 -10.75 25.72 24.75
C ASN A 84 -9.87 26.62 25.63
N HIS A 85 -8.55 26.43 25.63
CA HIS A 85 -7.57 27.34 26.25
C HIS A 85 -7.20 28.52 25.34
N ASP A 86 -7.49 28.44 24.04
CA ASP A 86 -7.27 29.51 23.06
C ASP A 86 -8.42 30.56 23.05
N VAL A 87 -9.43 30.38 23.91
CA VAL A 87 -10.62 31.25 24.04
C VAL A 87 -10.53 32.13 25.30
N SER A 88 -10.75 33.44 25.14
CA SER A 88 -10.87 34.33 26.30
C SER A 88 -12.22 34.14 27.01
N ARG A 89 -12.17 33.88 28.32
CA ARG A 89 -13.36 33.68 29.16
C ARG A 89 -13.85 34.96 29.85
N LYS A 90 -13.38 36.13 29.42
CA LYS A 90 -13.63 37.43 30.08
C LYS A 90 -14.99 38.04 29.73
N SER A 91 -15.57 37.70 28.58
CA SER A 91 -16.85 38.28 28.13
C SER A 91 -18.02 37.63 28.88
N LYS A 92 -18.67 38.37 29.77
CA LYS A 92 -19.86 37.91 30.50
C LYS A 92 -21.03 37.61 29.56
N GLU A 93 -21.28 38.48 28.60
CA GLU A 93 -22.35 38.32 27.60
C GLU A 93 -22.20 37.01 26.82
N ARG A 94 -20.97 36.68 26.39
CA ARG A 94 -20.66 35.41 25.72
C ARG A 94 -21.00 34.22 26.61
N ILE A 95 -20.56 34.25 27.87
CA ILE A 95 -20.81 33.17 28.82
C ILE A 95 -22.31 33.00 29.08
N GLU A 96 -23.05 34.10 29.31
CA GLU A 96 -24.51 34.08 29.47
C GLU A 96 -25.20 33.46 28.25
N LYS A 97 -24.74 33.79 27.03
CA LYS A 97 -25.29 33.21 25.80
C LYS A 97 -25.03 31.71 25.69
N ILE A 98 -23.82 31.26 26.04
CA ILE A 98 -23.47 29.82 26.05
C ILE A 98 -24.30 29.07 27.10
N VAL A 99 -24.49 29.64 28.29
CA VAL A 99 -25.37 29.07 29.33
C VAL A 99 -26.79 28.91 28.79
N GLN A 100 -27.35 29.96 28.17
CA GLN A 100 -28.68 29.92 27.57
C GLN A 100 -28.83 28.78 26.54
N ILE A 101 -27.85 28.61 25.65
CA ILE A 101 -27.85 27.54 24.65
C ILE A 101 -27.88 26.16 25.32
N ARG A 102 -27.06 25.95 26.36
CA ARG A 102 -26.94 24.65 27.02
C ARG A 102 -28.14 24.30 27.88
N GLU A 103 -28.68 25.27 28.61
CA GLU A 103 -29.87 25.09 29.45
C GLU A 103 -31.14 24.80 28.64
N ALA A 104 -31.13 25.12 27.33
CA ALA A 104 -32.19 24.71 26.41
C ALA A 104 -32.19 23.18 26.11
N GLY A 105 -31.18 22.43 26.57
CA GLY A 105 -31.09 20.98 26.39
C GLY A 105 -31.08 20.57 24.92
N ASP A 106 -31.96 19.64 24.52
CA ASP A 106 -32.08 19.22 23.12
C ASP A 106 -32.42 20.38 22.16
N LYS A 107 -33.16 21.40 22.63
CA LYS A 107 -33.48 22.60 21.84
C LYS A 107 -32.29 23.53 21.66
N GLY A 108 -31.18 23.31 22.36
CA GLY A 108 -29.96 24.08 22.19
C GLY A 108 -29.44 24.05 20.76
N LEU A 109 -29.66 22.94 20.05
CA LEU A 109 -29.32 22.80 18.64
C LEU A 109 -30.09 23.81 17.76
N ASP A 110 -31.40 23.94 17.97
CA ASP A 110 -32.23 24.91 17.24
C ASP A 110 -31.79 26.35 17.57
N VAL A 111 -31.52 26.63 18.85
CA VAL A 111 -31.02 27.94 19.29
C VAL A 111 -29.70 28.31 18.60
N VAL A 112 -28.77 27.37 18.47
CA VAL A 112 -27.48 27.57 17.79
C VAL A 112 -27.68 27.80 16.30
N ASN A 113 -28.56 27.02 15.68
CA ASN A 113 -28.86 27.11 14.25
C ASN A 113 -29.57 28.42 13.87
N ASP A 114 -30.31 29.02 14.80
CA ASP A 114 -31.04 30.28 14.61
C ASP A 114 -30.25 31.53 15.05
N LEU A 115 -28.98 31.40 15.42
CA LEU A 115 -28.15 32.55 15.79
C LEU A 115 -27.97 33.51 14.61
N SER A 116 -28.22 34.79 14.87
CA SER A 116 -27.87 35.87 13.93
C SER A 116 -26.35 35.97 13.72
N ASP A 117 -25.93 36.49 12.57
CA ASP A 117 -24.51 36.68 12.28
C ASP A 117 -23.83 37.59 13.32
N ASP A 118 -24.49 38.63 13.82
CA ASP A 118 -23.97 39.49 14.91
C ASP A 118 -23.70 38.70 16.20
N SER A 119 -24.60 37.75 16.54
CA SER A 119 -24.39 36.87 17.70
C SER A 119 -23.22 35.91 17.49
N ILE A 120 -23.06 35.38 16.28
CA ILE A 120 -21.93 34.53 15.91
C ILE A 120 -20.62 35.31 16.01
N GLU A 121 -20.56 36.54 15.48
CA GLU A 121 -19.39 37.42 15.57
C GLU A 121 -19.04 37.73 17.03
N MET A 122 -20.03 38.03 17.88
CA MET A 122 -19.83 38.24 19.33
C MET A 122 -19.23 36.99 20.01
N LEU A 123 -19.76 35.80 19.73
CA LEU A 123 -19.27 34.54 20.30
C LEU A 123 -17.84 34.21 19.84
N LEU A 124 -17.52 34.47 18.58
CA LEU A 124 -16.21 34.21 17.99
C LEU A 124 -15.15 35.22 18.43
N SER A 125 -15.53 36.45 18.79
CA SER A 125 -14.61 37.51 19.23
C SER A 125 -13.65 37.09 20.35
N ALA A 126 -14.05 36.12 21.18
CA ALA A 126 -13.21 35.55 22.24
C ALA A 126 -11.96 34.81 21.75
N GLN A 127 -11.89 34.48 20.45
CA GLN A 127 -10.76 33.81 19.79
C GLN A 127 -9.85 34.78 19.00
N GLN A 128 -10.00 36.10 19.21
CA GLN A 128 -9.25 37.12 18.45
C GLN A 128 -7.73 36.91 18.48
N LYS A 129 -7.20 36.44 19.61
CA LYS A 129 -5.77 36.13 19.74
C LYS A 129 -5.35 34.99 18.81
N PHE A 130 -6.13 33.90 18.78
CA PHE A 130 -5.93 32.81 17.83
C PHE A 130 -6.06 33.27 16.38
N PHE A 131 -7.03 34.13 16.05
CA PHE A 131 -7.17 34.67 14.69
C PHE A 131 -5.95 35.50 14.26
N THR A 132 -5.36 36.24 15.21
CA THR A 132 -4.13 37.01 14.98
C THR A 132 -2.93 36.08 14.74
N LEU A 133 -2.78 35.02 15.53
CA LEU A 133 -1.79 33.95 15.28
C LEU A 133 -1.99 33.35 13.89
N TYR A 134 -3.24 33.02 13.54
CA TYR A 134 -3.57 32.42 12.25
C TYR A 134 -3.14 33.33 11.09
N GLU A 135 -3.49 34.62 11.14
CA GLU A 135 -3.10 35.59 10.12
C GLU A 135 -1.59 35.76 10.00
N HIS A 136 -0.88 35.75 11.13
CA HIS A 136 0.58 35.82 11.15
C HIS A 136 1.23 34.60 10.47
N ILE A 137 0.80 33.39 10.81
CA ILE A 137 1.40 32.15 10.31
C ILE A 137 0.97 31.83 8.87
N LYS A 138 -0.33 31.94 8.58
CA LYS A 138 -0.91 31.56 7.28
C LYS A 138 -0.82 32.68 6.25
N LYS A 139 -0.48 33.90 6.66
CA LYS A 139 -0.43 35.10 5.82
C LYS A 139 -1.78 35.40 5.14
N GLU A 140 -2.86 34.95 5.76
CA GLU A 140 -4.24 35.18 5.34
C GLU A 140 -5.16 35.28 6.56
N LYS A 141 -6.24 36.04 6.46
CA LYS A 141 -7.19 36.18 7.57
C LYS A 141 -7.92 34.88 7.85
N TYR A 142 -8.16 34.61 9.13
CA TYR A 142 -9.04 33.52 9.54
C TYR A 142 -10.47 33.77 9.01
N PRO A 143 -11.15 32.76 8.44
CA PRO A 143 -12.51 32.90 7.89
C PRO A 143 -13.56 32.90 9.02
N VAL A 144 -13.58 33.98 9.81
CA VAL A 144 -14.42 34.09 11.02
C VAL A 144 -15.90 33.88 10.72
N LYS A 145 -16.41 34.37 9.59
CA LYS A 145 -17.85 34.32 9.25
C LYS A 145 -18.39 32.92 8.99
N ASP A 146 -17.50 31.98 8.65
CA ASP A 146 -17.91 30.65 8.20
C ASP A 146 -17.96 29.64 9.37
N ILE A 147 -17.34 29.96 10.52
CA ILE A 147 -17.11 29.10 11.70
C ILE A 147 -16.23 27.88 11.36
N HIS A 148 -16.62 27.13 10.34
CA HIS A 148 -15.92 25.98 9.77
C HIS A 148 -15.48 26.32 8.35
N PHE A 149 -14.40 25.72 7.88
CA PHE A 149 -13.95 25.93 6.51
C PHE A 149 -13.15 24.73 6.00
N VAL A 150 -13.05 24.60 4.67
CA VAL A 150 -12.26 23.56 4.02
C VAL A 150 -11.06 24.18 3.31
N ARG A 151 -9.92 23.49 3.37
CA ARG A 151 -8.73 23.79 2.57
C ARG A 151 -8.37 22.57 1.74
N GLU A 152 -8.04 22.79 0.48
CA GLU A 152 -7.54 21.76 -0.42
C GLU A 152 -6.04 21.96 -0.65
N VAL A 153 -5.27 20.89 -0.46
CA VAL A 153 -3.83 20.86 -0.73
C VAL A 153 -3.45 19.47 -1.23
N ASP A 154 -2.60 19.38 -2.26
CA ASP A 154 -2.09 18.11 -2.80
C ASP A 154 -3.17 17.04 -3.13
N GLY A 155 -4.43 17.43 -3.36
CA GLY A 155 -5.56 16.51 -3.58
C GLY A 155 -6.22 15.97 -2.31
N ALA A 156 -5.83 16.45 -1.13
CA ALA A 156 -6.51 16.19 0.14
C ALA A 156 -7.40 17.38 0.55
N LYS A 157 -8.54 17.10 1.17
CA LYS A 157 -9.48 18.08 1.74
C LYS A 157 -9.35 18.08 3.26
N ILE A 158 -8.95 19.21 3.83
CA ILE A 158 -8.83 19.39 5.28
C ILE A 158 -9.97 20.25 5.80
N ILE A 159 -10.86 19.66 6.57
CA ILE A 159 -12.05 20.30 7.13
C ILE A 159 -11.76 20.81 8.54
N HIS A 160 -11.80 22.12 8.73
CA HIS A 160 -11.48 22.76 9.99
C HIS A 160 -12.75 22.97 10.80
N PHE A 161 -12.94 22.14 11.83
CA PHE A 161 -13.98 22.34 12.82
C PHE A 161 -13.47 23.30 13.89
N ASN A 162 -13.97 24.54 13.91
CA ASN A 162 -13.87 25.34 15.10
C ASN A 162 -14.79 24.75 16.19
N THR A 163 -14.26 23.83 16.99
CA THR A 163 -15.00 23.21 18.09
C THR A 163 -15.04 24.07 19.35
N ALA A 164 -14.30 25.19 19.38
CA ALA A 164 -14.09 26.02 20.56
C ALA A 164 -15.03 27.25 20.63
N TRP A 165 -15.73 27.57 19.54
CA TRP A 165 -16.55 28.79 19.49
C TRP A 165 -17.69 28.85 20.53
N LEU A 166 -18.19 27.71 20.99
CA LEU A 166 -19.22 27.58 22.05
C LEU A 166 -18.71 26.93 23.35
N CYS A 167 -17.39 26.90 23.57
CA CYS A 167 -16.77 26.42 24.81
C CYS A 167 -16.38 27.59 25.74
N GLY A 168 -15.84 27.32 26.92
CA GLY A 168 -15.26 28.35 27.80
C GLY A 168 -15.77 28.34 29.25
N MET A 169 -16.46 27.29 29.66
CA MET A 169 -16.85 26.95 31.02
C MET A 169 -16.18 25.63 31.43
N ASP A 170 -16.35 25.22 32.68
CA ASP A 170 -15.81 23.94 33.15
C ASP A 170 -16.91 22.86 33.04
N GLY A 171 -16.52 21.60 32.81
CA GLY A 171 -17.46 20.46 32.73
C GLY A 171 -18.39 20.50 31.50
N GLU A 172 -17.83 20.75 30.32
CA GLU A 172 -18.61 20.97 29.08
C GLU A 172 -18.79 19.71 28.22
N GLU A 173 -18.12 18.62 28.57
CA GLU A 173 -18.20 17.34 27.88
C GLU A 173 -19.65 16.84 27.78
N GLY A 174 -20.02 16.34 26.60
CA GLY A 174 -21.37 15.91 26.27
C GLY A 174 -22.39 17.04 26.12
N ARG A 175 -21.96 18.31 26.13
CA ARG A 175 -22.85 19.49 26.08
C ARG A 175 -22.45 20.54 25.04
N LEU A 176 -21.39 20.28 24.26
CA LEU A 176 -20.95 21.19 23.22
C LEU A 176 -21.82 21.09 21.98
N PHE A 177 -22.04 22.22 21.31
CA PHE A 177 -22.66 22.30 20.00
C PHE A 177 -21.63 22.78 19.00
N LEU A 178 -21.66 22.24 17.78
CA LEU A 178 -20.74 22.60 16.72
C LEU A 178 -21.37 23.63 15.77
N GLY A 179 -22.69 23.57 15.58
CA GLY A 179 -23.41 24.44 14.64
C GLY A 179 -23.68 23.75 13.32
N SER A 180 -24.43 22.65 13.38
CA SER A 180 -24.67 21.76 12.23
C SER A 180 -25.17 22.43 10.95
N ASN A 181 -25.97 23.51 10.99
CA ASN A 181 -26.38 24.21 9.77
C ASN A 181 -25.21 24.90 9.04
N LYS A 182 -24.30 25.54 9.80
CA LYS A 182 -23.11 26.18 9.24
C LYS A 182 -22.12 25.12 8.74
N LEU A 183 -21.97 24.02 9.47
CA LEU A 183 -21.16 22.89 9.03
C LEU A 183 -21.70 22.25 7.74
N TYR A 184 -23.02 21.99 7.65
CA TYR A 184 -23.64 21.46 6.45
C TYR A 184 -23.37 22.35 5.22
N SER A 185 -23.53 23.67 5.39
CA SER A 185 -23.25 24.64 4.31
C SER A 185 -21.79 24.57 3.86
N CYS A 186 -20.85 24.52 4.82
CA CYS A 186 -19.42 24.37 4.56
C CYS A 186 -19.09 23.09 3.77
N LEU A 187 -19.63 21.93 4.20
CA LEU A 187 -19.38 20.64 3.55
C LEU A 187 -20.02 20.55 2.16
N LYS A 188 -21.24 21.09 2.02
CA LYS A 188 -21.96 21.13 0.74
C LYS A 188 -21.19 21.91 -0.32
N ASP A 189 -20.66 23.07 0.04
CA ASP A 189 -19.95 23.95 -0.89
C ASP A 189 -18.54 23.45 -1.22
N ALA A 190 -17.93 22.66 -0.34
CA ALA A 190 -16.57 22.17 -0.50
C ALA A 190 -16.41 21.03 -1.52
N GLY A 191 -17.51 20.38 -1.94
CA GLY A 191 -17.53 19.38 -3.01
C GLY A 191 -16.65 18.17 -2.75
N LEU A 192 -16.72 17.59 -1.55
CA LEU A 192 -15.94 16.43 -1.12
C LEU A 192 -16.27 15.21 -1.99
N LYS A 193 -15.24 14.46 -2.41
CA LYS A 193 -15.38 13.24 -3.21
C LYS A 193 -14.90 12.03 -2.41
N ALA A 194 -15.46 10.86 -2.73
CA ALA A 194 -15.08 9.60 -2.09
C ALA A 194 -13.61 9.21 -2.35
N ASP A 195 -13.06 9.57 -3.50
CA ASP A 195 -11.67 9.23 -3.88
C ASP A 195 -10.62 10.20 -3.30
N ASP A 196 -11.02 11.39 -2.83
CA ASP A 196 -10.14 12.38 -2.20
C ASP A 196 -9.85 11.99 -0.75
N LEU A 197 -8.67 12.30 -0.21
CA LEU A 197 -8.42 12.14 1.23
C LEU A 197 -9.12 13.27 2.00
N ASN A 198 -10.14 12.94 2.80
CA ASN A 198 -10.93 13.91 3.56
C ASN A 198 -10.63 13.77 5.06
N ILE A 199 -9.96 14.77 5.63
CA ILE A 199 -9.57 14.78 7.05
C ILE A 199 -10.26 15.95 7.75
N ALA A 200 -11.12 15.67 8.72
CA ALA A 200 -11.64 16.66 9.64
C ALA A 200 -10.68 16.85 10.82
N ILE A 201 -10.50 18.09 11.25
CA ILE A 201 -9.71 18.44 12.42
C ILE A 201 -10.53 19.31 13.37
N GLY A 202 -10.47 19.03 14.65
CA GLY A 202 -11.13 19.79 15.72
C GLY A 202 -10.35 19.64 17.01
N HIS A 203 -10.62 20.45 18.03
CA HIS A 203 -9.93 20.28 19.31
C HIS A 203 -10.63 19.25 20.20
N HIS A 204 -11.94 19.40 20.40
CA HIS A 204 -12.73 18.52 21.26
C HIS A 204 -12.96 17.15 20.59
N SER A 205 -12.88 16.07 21.36
CA SER A 205 -13.20 14.72 20.87
C SER A 205 -14.70 14.58 20.57
N PHE A 206 -15.07 13.52 19.87
CA PHE A 206 -16.43 13.29 19.39
C PHE A 206 -17.45 13.23 20.54
N GLU A 207 -17.06 12.70 21.69
CA GLU A 207 -17.89 12.50 22.88
C GLU A 207 -18.20 13.82 23.60
N CYS A 208 -17.42 14.89 23.36
CA CYS A 208 -17.63 16.19 23.97
C CYS A 208 -18.92 16.88 23.46
N PHE A 209 -19.42 16.48 22.29
CA PHE A 209 -20.62 17.08 21.70
C PHE A 209 -21.91 16.55 22.32
N HIS A 210 -22.93 17.38 22.32
CA HIS A 210 -24.28 17.00 22.71
C HIS A 210 -24.81 15.85 21.83
N ARG A 211 -25.59 14.92 22.39
CA ARG A 211 -26.04 13.70 21.69
C ARG A 211 -26.69 13.96 20.31
N MET A 212 -27.50 15.01 20.21
CA MET A 212 -28.17 15.39 18.96
C MET A 212 -27.18 15.89 17.90
N GLU A 213 -26.13 16.61 18.35
CA GLU A 213 -25.05 17.05 17.47
C GLU A 213 -24.21 15.85 17.03
N GLN A 214 -23.90 14.91 17.93
CA GLN A 214 -23.19 13.67 17.58
C GLN A 214 -23.92 12.89 16.48
N ASP A 215 -25.25 12.78 16.55
CA ASP A 215 -26.04 12.08 15.54
C ASP A 215 -26.00 12.79 14.17
N GLN A 216 -26.08 14.12 14.15
CA GLN A 216 -25.91 14.90 12.91
C GLN A 216 -24.49 14.79 12.35
N LEU A 217 -23.47 14.85 13.21
CA LEU A 217 -22.08 14.69 12.82
C LEU A 217 -21.82 13.32 12.20
N LYS A 218 -22.34 12.22 12.78
CA LYS A 218 -22.23 10.89 12.15
C LYS A 218 -22.83 10.86 10.75
N GLY A 219 -23.98 11.51 10.57
CA GLY A 219 -24.59 11.69 9.24
C GLY A 219 -23.65 12.40 8.29
N PHE A 220 -23.09 13.54 8.69
CA PHE A 220 -22.15 14.30 7.86
C PHE A 220 -20.86 13.56 7.56
N MET A 221 -20.27 12.87 8.55
CA MET A 221 -19.05 12.06 8.35
C MET A 221 -19.26 11.02 7.24
N LYS A 222 -20.42 10.37 7.24
CA LYS A 222 -20.80 9.38 6.23
C LYS A 222 -21.11 10.02 4.88
N ASP A 223 -22.01 10.99 4.84
CA ASP A 223 -22.53 11.57 3.59
C ASP A 223 -21.43 12.30 2.80
N TYR A 224 -20.42 12.83 3.51
CA TYR A 224 -19.31 13.56 2.92
C TYR A 224 -17.99 12.77 2.93
N ASN A 225 -18.01 11.47 3.20
CA ASN A 225 -16.85 10.56 3.15
C ASN A 225 -15.64 11.06 3.95
N ILE A 226 -15.85 11.46 5.21
CA ILE A 226 -14.77 11.91 6.09
C ILE A 226 -14.02 10.68 6.62
N ASP A 227 -12.75 10.55 6.23
CA ASP A 227 -11.94 9.37 6.51
C ASP A 227 -11.38 9.37 7.94
N PHE A 228 -10.95 10.55 8.39
CA PHE A 228 -10.32 10.76 9.69
C PHE A 228 -10.88 12.00 10.37
N TYR A 229 -11.16 11.90 11.68
CA TYR A 229 -11.32 13.03 12.57
C TYR A 229 -10.15 13.07 13.55
N LEU A 230 -9.29 14.10 13.43
CA LEU A 230 -8.13 14.31 14.29
C LEU A 230 -8.49 15.32 15.38
N SER A 231 -8.28 14.96 16.64
CA SER A 231 -8.57 15.83 17.79
C SER A 231 -7.58 15.72 18.95
N GLY A 232 -7.84 16.46 20.03
CA GLY A 232 -7.07 16.48 21.27
C GLY A 232 -7.97 16.49 22.50
N HIS A 233 -7.71 17.43 23.43
CA HIS A 233 -8.53 17.74 24.61
C HIS A 233 -8.48 16.72 25.75
N LEU A 234 -8.52 15.41 25.45
CA LEU A 234 -8.50 14.36 26.47
C LEU A 234 -7.12 14.17 27.12
N HIS A 235 -6.09 14.83 26.58
CA HIS A 235 -4.67 14.72 26.94
C HIS A 235 -4.03 13.34 26.75
N GLU A 236 -4.82 12.28 26.62
CA GLU A 236 -4.40 10.92 26.30
C GLU A 236 -4.62 10.60 24.81
N ALA A 237 -3.82 9.68 24.26
CA ALA A 237 -4.00 9.22 22.90
C ALA A 237 -5.09 8.15 22.83
N MET A 238 -5.98 8.25 21.84
CA MET A 238 -7.04 7.27 21.59
C MET A 238 -7.24 7.08 20.09
N ILE A 239 -7.67 5.89 19.69
CA ILE A 239 -8.08 5.60 18.32
C ILE A 239 -9.34 4.73 18.32
N ASN A 240 -10.34 5.13 17.57
CA ASN A 240 -11.55 4.35 17.35
C ASN A 240 -11.94 4.36 15.88
N TYR A 241 -12.46 3.25 15.38
CA TYR A 241 -12.99 3.18 14.01
C TYR A 241 -14.48 2.83 14.04
N ASN A 242 -15.28 3.66 13.37
CA ASN A 242 -16.69 3.42 13.21
C ASN A 242 -16.99 2.92 11.79
N SER A 243 -17.20 1.61 11.66
CA SER A 243 -17.46 0.94 10.39
C SER A 243 -18.79 1.30 9.71
N HIS A 244 -19.76 1.88 10.42
CA HIS A 244 -21.06 2.26 9.83
C HIS A 244 -20.99 3.57 9.03
N ILE A 245 -19.97 4.38 9.32
CA ILE A 245 -19.71 5.69 8.69
C ILE A 245 -18.32 5.74 8.03
N ASP A 246 -17.51 4.69 8.15
CA ASP A 246 -16.15 4.54 7.60
C ASP A 246 -15.18 5.66 8.04
N THR A 247 -15.25 6.05 9.32
CA THR A 247 -14.43 7.15 9.89
C THR A 247 -13.58 6.66 11.05
N HIS A 248 -12.32 7.10 11.06
CA HIS A 248 -11.37 6.90 12.14
C HIS A 248 -11.31 8.15 13.03
N PHE A 249 -11.55 7.99 14.32
CA PHE A 249 -11.47 9.04 15.33
C PHE A 249 -10.14 8.92 16.07
N CYS A 250 -9.22 9.84 15.83
CA CYS A 250 -7.87 9.84 16.37
C CYS A 250 -7.67 11.02 17.34
N VAL A 251 -7.51 10.73 18.62
CA VAL A 251 -7.17 11.72 19.65
C VAL A 251 -5.67 11.67 19.89
N CYS A 252 -4.99 12.80 19.78
CA CYS A 252 -3.58 12.91 20.09
C CYS A 252 -3.36 13.29 21.56
N ARG A 253 -2.39 12.62 22.19
CA ARG A 253 -1.87 12.96 23.51
C ARG A 253 -1.33 14.40 23.52
N GLN A 254 -1.43 15.06 24.67
CA GLN A 254 -0.96 16.44 24.82
C GLN A 254 0.55 16.58 24.57
N MET A 255 1.01 17.77 24.18
CA MET A 255 2.45 18.09 24.01
C MET A 255 3.03 18.76 25.28
N ARG A 256 2.54 18.31 26.44
CA ARG A 256 2.98 18.70 27.79
C ARG A 256 3.38 17.45 28.56
N SER A 257 4.39 17.58 29.41
CA SER A 257 4.83 16.51 30.31
C SER A 257 5.17 17.05 31.69
N ASP A 258 4.87 16.25 32.71
CA ASP A 258 5.27 16.46 34.08
C ASP A 258 5.79 15.16 34.72
N ASN A 259 5.79 15.08 36.05
CA ASN A 259 6.31 13.90 36.77
C ASN A 259 5.39 12.68 36.69
N PHE A 260 4.14 12.85 36.28
CA PHE A 260 3.12 11.79 36.22
C PHE A 260 2.64 11.55 34.79
N ASP A 261 2.61 12.59 33.97
CA ASP A 261 2.08 12.55 32.62
C ASP A 261 3.16 12.74 31.54
N ALA A 262 3.06 11.95 30.49
CA ALA A 262 3.94 11.97 29.33
C ALA A 262 3.25 12.72 28.19
N GLY A 263 3.98 13.59 27.50
CA GLY A 263 3.47 14.18 26.26
C GLY A 263 3.69 13.25 25.07
N GLY A 264 3.01 13.49 23.95
CA GLY A 264 3.05 12.60 22.80
C GLY A 264 2.85 13.28 21.46
N LEU A 265 2.95 12.47 20.40
CA LEU A 265 2.56 12.84 19.03
C LEU A 265 2.03 11.61 18.30
N ALA A 266 1.20 11.84 17.28
CA ALA A 266 0.78 10.81 16.35
C ALA A 266 1.35 11.04 14.94
N ILE A 267 1.59 9.97 14.20
CA ILE A 267 2.07 9.99 12.81
C ILE A 267 1.13 9.11 12.00
N GLY A 268 0.37 9.70 11.08
CA GLY A 268 -0.43 8.92 10.15
C GLY A 268 0.32 8.65 8.86
N ASN A 269 0.10 7.48 8.29
CA ASN A 269 0.66 7.02 7.03
C ASN A 269 -0.42 6.31 6.21
N ILE A 270 -0.56 6.72 4.96
CA ILE A 270 -1.33 6.06 3.93
C ILE A 270 -0.37 5.78 2.80
N ASP A 271 -0.26 4.52 2.40
CA ASP A 271 0.46 4.11 1.20
C ASP A 271 -0.29 2.91 0.62
N THR A 272 -1.25 3.20 -0.26
CA THR A 272 -2.12 2.16 -0.83
C THR A 272 -1.39 1.29 -1.88
N GLU A 273 -0.16 1.65 -2.27
CA GLU A 273 0.65 0.82 -3.16
C GLU A 273 1.31 -0.32 -2.38
N THR A 274 1.84 -0.02 -1.20
CA THR A 274 2.49 -0.99 -0.31
C THR A 274 1.55 -1.60 0.73
N GLY A 275 0.40 -0.98 0.96
CA GLY A 275 -0.52 -1.34 2.04
C GLY A 275 -0.09 -0.86 3.43
N ASN A 276 0.94 0.00 3.50
CA ASN A 276 1.44 0.56 4.75
C ASN A 276 0.49 1.67 5.26
N ASN A 277 -0.71 1.27 5.68
CA ASN A 277 -1.76 2.17 6.16
C ASN A 277 -1.86 2.06 7.68
N ASN A 278 -1.36 3.07 8.41
CA ASN A 278 -1.35 3.06 9.87
C ASN A 278 -1.28 4.45 10.50
N ILE A 279 -1.63 4.52 11.78
CA ILE A 279 -1.33 5.62 12.69
C ILE A 279 -0.40 5.11 13.78
N GLN A 280 0.70 5.82 13.97
CA GLN A 280 1.77 5.52 14.93
C GLN A 280 1.70 6.53 16.07
N PHE A 281 1.63 6.05 17.30
CA PHE A 281 1.56 6.86 18.50
C PHE A 281 2.88 6.79 19.25
N HIS A 282 3.39 7.95 19.63
CA HIS A 282 4.63 8.08 20.39
C HIS A 282 4.39 8.85 21.68
N ALA A 283 4.99 8.35 22.76
CA ALA A 283 5.00 9.00 24.06
C ALA A 283 6.43 9.35 24.47
N TRP A 284 6.57 10.46 25.19
CA TRP A 284 7.84 10.90 25.75
C TRP A 284 8.14 10.15 27.05
N ASN A 285 9.25 9.43 27.09
CA ASN A 285 9.72 8.84 28.33
C ASN A 285 10.49 9.89 29.14
N GLN A 286 10.15 10.03 30.43
CA GLN A 286 10.80 10.99 31.34
C GLN A 286 12.34 10.80 31.46
N ARG A 287 12.86 9.61 31.14
CA ARG A 287 14.31 9.35 31.07
C ARG A 287 14.99 10.11 29.92
N GLY A 288 14.25 10.58 28.92
CA GLY A 288 14.75 11.49 27.88
C GLY A 288 14.73 10.96 26.46
N TYR A 289 13.83 10.04 26.13
CA TYR A 289 13.75 9.45 24.80
C TYR A 289 12.28 9.21 24.40
N TRP A 290 12.02 9.20 23.10
CA TRP A 290 10.71 8.86 22.55
C TRP A 290 10.53 7.34 22.50
N THR A 291 9.35 6.87 22.87
CA THR A 291 8.94 5.46 22.78
C THR A 291 7.62 5.34 22.02
N TRP A 292 7.23 4.12 21.68
CA TRP A 292 5.85 3.81 21.29
C TRP A 292 4.92 4.05 22.48
N ASP A 293 3.77 4.68 22.22
CA ASP A 293 2.70 4.83 23.20
C ASP A 293 1.87 3.56 23.23
N THR A 294 2.07 2.72 24.26
CA THR A 294 1.33 1.46 24.42
C THR A 294 0.04 1.61 25.23
N GLU A 295 -0.31 2.84 25.62
CA GLU A 295 -1.49 3.13 26.45
C GLU A 295 -2.74 3.49 25.62
N VAL A 296 -2.61 3.58 24.30
CA VAL A 296 -3.68 3.97 23.36
C VAL A 296 -4.89 3.01 23.36
N GLY A 297 -4.70 1.78 23.84
CA GLY A 297 -5.76 0.78 23.98
C GLY A 297 -5.58 -0.46 23.12
N HIS A 298 -6.63 -1.28 23.03
CA HIS A 298 -6.63 -2.57 22.34
C HIS A 298 -6.50 -2.44 20.83
N GLU A 299 -6.88 -1.29 20.29
CA GLU A 299 -6.83 -0.94 18.88
C GLU A 299 -5.38 -0.68 18.42
N ALA A 300 -4.51 -0.21 19.32
CA ALA A 300 -3.11 0.09 19.06
C ALA A 300 -2.17 -0.40 20.17
N PRO A 301 -2.12 -1.72 20.46
CA PRO A 301 -1.47 -2.26 21.67
C PRO A 301 0.06 -2.09 21.69
N TYR A 302 0.65 -1.76 20.53
CA TYR A 302 2.08 -1.49 20.38
C TYR A 302 2.35 -0.04 19.93
N GLY A 303 1.40 0.87 20.13
CA GLY A 303 1.44 2.23 19.61
C GLY A 303 1.33 2.31 18.10
N ILE A 304 0.77 1.28 17.45
CA ILE A 304 0.53 1.25 16.02
C ILE A 304 -0.88 0.74 15.78
N TYR A 305 -1.70 1.57 15.15
CA TYR A 305 -3.02 1.24 14.63
C TYR A 305 -2.92 1.04 13.12
N SER A 306 -3.07 -0.19 12.63
CA SER A 306 -3.12 -0.46 11.18
C SER A 306 -4.58 -0.54 10.72
N PHE A 307 -4.89 0.05 9.57
CA PHE A 307 -6.25 0.05 9.02
C PHE A 307 -6.29 -0.51 7.60
N ASN A 308 -7.41 -1.16 7.29
CA ASN A 308 -7.69 -1.80 6.01
C ASN A 308 -9.14 -1.53 5.63
N THR A 309 -9.37 -0.54 4.79
CA THR A 309 -10.69 -0.18 4.28
C THR A 309 -10.75 -0.36 2.77
N ALA A 310 -11.93 -0.25 2.18
CA ALA A 310 -12.07 -0.31 0.71
C ALA A 310 -11.23 0.76 0.01
N LYS A 311 -11.10 1.94 0.65
CA LYS A 311 -10.30 3.08 0.16
C LYS A 311 -8.80 2.93 0.47
N PHE A 312 -8.46 2.30 1.59
CA PHE A 312 -7.08 2.10 2.04
C PHE A 312 -6.75 0.60 2.21
N PRO A 313 -6.60 -0.15 1.10
CA PRO A 313 -6.35 -1.59 1.16
C PRO A 313 -4.94 -1.91 1.68
N ALA A 314 -4.82 -2.96 2.50
CA ALA A 314 -3.56 -3.40 3.12
C ALA A 314 -2.57 -4.14 2.18
N THR A 315 -2.94 -4.37 0.91
CA THR A 315 -2.06 -4.94 -0.12
C THR A 315 -2.54 -4.53 -1.52
N LYS A 316 -1.61 -4.38 -2.47
CA LYS A 316 -1.94 -4.25 -3.91
C LYS A 316 -2.67 -5.47 -4.46
N TYR A 317 -2.38 -6.64 -3.90
CA TYR A 317 -2.98 -7.93 -4.27
C TYR A 317 -4.08 -8.28 -3.26
N ARG A 318 -5.30 -8.54 -3.72
CA ARG A 318 -6.44 -8.92 -2.84
C ARG A 318 -6.28 -10.29 -2.16
N GLU A 319 -5.27 -11.07 -2.52
CA GLU A 319 -5.09 -12.48 -2.15
C GLU A 319 -3.70 -12.71 -1.52
N ASN A 320 -3.53 -13.76 -0.70
CA ASN A 320 -2.28 -14.09 -0.01
C ASN A 320 -1.19 -14.51 -1.01
N PRO A 321 -0.15 -13.70 -1.27
CA PRO A 321 0.85 -14.01 -2.27
C PRO A 321 1.98 -14.86 -1.69
N VAL A 322 2.44 -15.84 -2.46
CA VAL A 322 3.63 -16.67 -2.21
C VAL A 322 4.59 -16.50 -3.37
N VAL A 323 5.85 -16.19 -3.08
CA VAL A 323 6.87 -15.99 -4.11
C VAL A 323 7.71 -17.26 -4.26
N VAL A 324 7.88 -17.71 -5.50
CA VAL A 324 8.68 -18.88 -5.87
C VAL A 324 9.74 -18.46 -6.87
N ILE A 325 11.00 -18.64 -6.50
CA ILE A 325 12.15 -18.29 -7.34
C ILE A 325 12.86 -19.56 -7.74
N HIS A 326 12.85 -19.87 -9.05
CA HIS A 326 13.52 -21.03 -9.61
C HIS A 326 14.64 -20.56 -10.55
N LYS A 327 15.83 -20.35 -10.00
CA LYS A 327 17.00 -19.82 -10.73
C LYS A 327 18.25 -20.62 -10.41
N THR A 328 18.83 -21.26 -11.42
CA THR A 328 20.07 -22.03 -11.29
C THR A 328 21.30 -21.28 -11.81
N MET A 329 21.14 -20.38 -12.78
CA MET A 329 22.27 -19.72 -13.46
C MET A 329 22.55 -18.31 -12.92
N ASN A 330 23.83 -17.92 -12.90
CA ASN A 330 24.34 -16.58 -12.51
C ASN A 330 24.08 -16.19 -11.04
N THR A 331 24.31 -14.93 -10.71
CA THR A 331 24.11 -14.33 -9.38
C THR A 331 22.69 -14.56 -8.85
N PRO A 332 22.51 -14.89 -7.56
CA PRO A 332 21.19 -15.01 -6.94
C PRO A 332 20.32 -13.78 -7.17
N ILE A 333 19.00 -13.97 -7.27
CA ILE A 333 18.07 -12.84 -7.28
C ILE A 333 18.12 -12.17 -5.91
N ASN A 334 18.33 -10.85 -5.89
CA ASN A 334 18.19 -10.07 -4.68
C ASN A 334 16.72 -10.07 -4.26
N GLN A 335 16.39 -10.89 -3.26
CA GLN A 335 15.03 -11.07 -2.76
C GLN A 335 14.41 -9.75 -2.31
N GLN A 336 15.14 -8.94 -1.52
CA GLN A 336 14.60 -7.66 -1.04
C GLN A 336 14.28 -6.73 -2.21
N LYS A 337 15.18 -6.64 -3.19
CA LYS A 337 14.94 -5.86 -4.40
C LYS A 337 13.73 -6.37 -5.17
N LEU A 338 13.61 -7.68 -5.36
CA LEU A 338 12.46 -8.28 -6.04
C LEU A 338 11.14 -7.95 -5.32
N LEU A 339 11.07 -8.19 -4.00
CA LEU A 339 9.86 -7.94 -3.23
C LEU A 339 9.45 -6.47 -3.27
N ASN A 340 10.44 -5.56 -3.24
CA ASN A 340 10.21 -4.12 -3.37
C ASN A 340 9.74 -3.74 -4.78
N ASP A 341 10.47 -4.16 -5.82
CA ASP A 341 10.17 -3.86 -7.23
C ASP A 341 8.76 -4.37 -7.61
N MET A 342 8.34 -5.49 -7.03
CA MET A 342 7.04 -6.13 -7.30
C MET A 342 5.91 -5.69 -6.36
N GLY A 343 6.23 -4.95 -5.29
CA GLY A 343 5.27 -4.49 -4.29
C GLY A 343 4.62 -5.62 -3.48
N PHE A 344 5.34 -6.70 -3.20
CA PHE A 344 4.80 -7.84 -2.43
C PHE A 344 4.75 -7.60 -0.92
N GLY A 345 5.60 -6.72 -0.38
CA GLY A 345 5.75 -6.56 1.07
C GLY A 345 6.38 -7.80 1.72
N LYS A 346 5.94 -8.15 2.93
CA LYS A 346 6.49 -9.28 3.71
C LYS A 346 5.69 -10.56 3.45
N VAL A 347 6.23 -11.43 2.60
CA VAL A 347 5.54 -12.63 2.10
C VAL A 347 6.43 -13.87 2.22
N PRO A 348 5.87 -15.10 2.24
CA PRO A 348 6.65 -16.32 2.12
C PRO A 348 7.40 -16.35 0.77
N VAL A 349 8.71 -16.61 0.83
CA VAL A 349 9.55 -16.74 -0.36
C VAL A 349 10.23 -18.11 -0.36
N TYR A 350 10.07 -18.84 -1.45
CA TYR A 350 10.68 -20.15 -1.68
C TYR A 350 11.72 -20.03 -2.78
N HIS A 351 12.98 -20.24 -2.43
CA HIS A 351 14.07 -20.26 -3.39
C HIS A 351 14.47 -21.70 -3.69
N TYR A 352 14.63 -22.02 -4.98
CA TYR A 352 15.32 -23.22 -5.37
C TYR A 352 16.74 -23.18 -4.76
N PRO A 353 17.16 -24.19 -4.00
CA PRO A 353 18.31 -24.07 -3.10
C PRO A 353 19.66 -24.07 -3.83
N TYR A 354 19.69 -24.47 -5.10
CA TYR A 354 20.90 -24.54 -5.89
C TYR A 354 21.01 -23.32 -6.82
N SER A 355 22.16 -22.64 -6.78
CA SER A 355 22.41 -21.44 -7.58
C SER A 355 23.84 -21.45 -8.12
N ASN A 356 24.06 -20.72 -9.21
CA ASN A 356 25.32 -20.64 -9.93
C ASN A 356 25.85 -22.00 -10.44
N ILE A 357 24.97 -22.83 -11.00
CA ILE A 357 25.29 -24.16 -11.55
C ILE A 357 24.85 -24.23 -13.02
N GLU A 358 25.76 -24.68 -13.89
CA GLU A 358 25.49 -24.92 -15.32
C GLU A 358 25.45 -26.44 -15.61
N ILE A 359 24.27 -27.03 -15.56
CA ILE A 359 24.03 -28.48 -15.60
C ILE A 359 24.41 -29.05 -16.98
N SER A 360 25.36 -29.97 -16.99
CA SER A 360 26.07 -30.42 -18.20
C SER A 360 26.08 -31.92 -18.40
N THR A 361 26.13 -32.70 -17.31
CA THR A 361 26.22 -34.14 -17.38
C THR A 361 24.86 -34.80 -17.16
N GLN A 362 24.72 -36.05 -17.61
CA GLN A 362 23.50 -36.83 -17.40
C GLN A 362 23.19 -37.08 -15.92
N GLU A 363 24.22 -37.29 -15.10
CA GLU A 363 24.08 -37.47 -13.65
C GLU A 363 23.55 -36.19 -13.00
N GLU A 364 24.11 -35.02 -13.33
CA GLU A 364 23.63 -33.73 -12.83
C GLU A 364 22.19 -33.43 -13.29
N TRP A 365 21.84 -33.77 -14.53
CA TRP A 365 20.47 -33.61 -15.05
C TRP A 365 19.46 -34.40 -14.24
N MET A 366 19.75 -35.67 -13.96
CA MET A 366 18.87 -36.53 -13.17
C MET A 366 18.78 -36.07 -11.71
N GLU A 367 19.89 -35.62 -11.13
CA GLU A 367 19.90 -35.04 -9.78
C GLU A 367 19.01 -33.79 -9.72
N HIS A 368 19.21 -32.84 -10.62
CA HIS A 368 18.46 -31.58 -10.60
C HIS A 368 16.99 -31.73 -11.01
N LYS A 369 16.65 -32.73 -11.84
CA LYS A 369 15.27 -33.14 -12.07
C LYS A 369 14.61 -33.56 -10.74
N SER A 370 15.22 -34.50 -10.02
CA SER A 370 14.73 -34.95 -8.70
C SER A 370 14.63 -33.82 -7.67
N ASN A 371 15.61 -32.91 -7.64
CA ASN A 371 15.59 -31.74 -6.77
C ASN A 371 14.46 -30.76 -7.13
N THR A 372 14.16 -30.59 -8.42
CA THR A 372 13.03 -29.78 -8.89
C THR A 372 11.71 -30.40 -8.45
N ASP A 373 11.55 -31.72 -8.59
CA ASP A 373 10.37 -32.45 -8.14
C ASP A 373 10.12 -32.25 -6.63
N SER A 374 11.15 -32.42 -5.82
CA SER A 374 11.08 -32.24 -4.36
C SER A 374 10.72 -30.79 -3.98
N PHE A 375 11.37 -29.82 -4.61
CA PHE A 375 11.11 -28.39 -4.40
C PHE A 375 9.65 -28.03 -4.71
N ILE A 376 9.15 -28.45 -5.87
CA ILE A 376 7.79 -28.10 -6.30
C ILE A 376 6.73 -28.83 -5.50
N ASN A 377 6.96 -30.07 -5.07
CA ASN A 377 6.04 -30.76 -4.15
C ASN A 377 5.86 -29.99 -2.83
N GLY A 378 6.92 -29.34 -2.32
CA GLY A 378 6.84 -28.44 -1.17
C GLY A 378 5.95 -27.21 -1.43
N VAL A 379 6.02 -26.66 -2.64
CA VAL A 379 5.23 -25.48 -3.08
C VAL A 379 3.77 -25.84 -3.35
N ILE A 380 3.47 -27.00 -3.94
CA ILE A 380 2.11 -27.42 -4.34
C ILE A 380 1.15 -27.39 -3.14
N SER A 381 1.63 -27.77 -1.95
CA SER A 381 0.85 -27.70 -0.71
C SER A 381 0.30 -26.30 -0.37
N ARG A 382 0.85 -25.24 -0.96
CA ARG A 382 0.48 -23.84 -0.73
C ARG A 382 -0.47 -23.28 -1.79
N LEU A 383 -0.70 -23.98 -2.90
CA LEU A 383 -1.55 -23.51 -4.00
C LEU A 383 -3.05 -23.41 -3.65
N LYS A 384 -3.49 -24.05 -2.56
CA LYS A 384 -4.92 -24.15 -2.19
C LYS A 384 -5.51 -22.81 -1.74
N ASP A 385 -4.73 -22.01 -1.01
CA ASP A 385 -5.20 -20.78 -0.34
C ASP A 385 -4.37 -19.53 -0.71
N ASN A 386 -3.42 -19.65 -1.65
CA ASN A 386 -2.48 -18.59 -2.00
C ASN A 386 -2.34 -18.43 -3.52
N VAL A 387 -2.01 -17.21 -3.95
CA VAL A 387 -1.52 -16.92 -5.30
C VAL A 387 -0.01 -17.14 -5.32
N VAL A 388 0.45 -17.97 -6.24
CA VAL A 388 1.87 -18.29 -6.39
C VAL A 388 2.46 -17.49 -7.55
N HIS A 389 3.42 -16.62 -7.22
CA HIS A 389 4.16 -15.79 -8.15
C HIS A 389 5.53 -16.43 -8.44
N ILE A 390 5.70 -16.95 -9.66
CA ILE A 390 6.87 -17.71 -10.09
C ILE A 390 7.82 -16.83 -10.90
N PHE A 391 9.09 -16.82 -10.49
CA PHE A 391 10.19 -16.09 -11.13
C PHE A 391 11.21 -17.10 -11.70
N PRO A 392 11.03 -17.59 -12.93
CA PRO A 392 11.85 -18.64 -13.53
C PRO A 392 13.08 -18.09 -14.26
N LEU A 393 14.28 -18.59 -13.92
CA LEU A 393 15.57 -18.30 -14.59
C LEU A 393 16.54 -19.50 -14.53
N SER A 394 16.03 -20.70 -14.81
CA SER A 394 16.81 -21.94 -14.94
C SER A 394 16.93 -22.41 -16.40
N GLN A 395 17.75 -23.44 -16.65
CA GLN A 395 17.83 -24.07 -17.97
C GLN A 395 16.47 -24.66 -18.38
N ILE A 396 16.16 -24.60 -19.68
CA ILE A 396 14.83 -24.90 -20.23
C ILE A 396 14.27 -26.25 -19.77
N PRO A 397 15.03 -27.37 -19.76
CA PRO A 397 14.48 -28.65 -19.31
C PRO A 397 13.95 -28.65 -17.87
N LEU A 398 14.64 -27.97 -16.94
CA LEU A 398 14.15 -27.86 -15.55
C LEU A 398 12.88 -27.01 -15.45
N LEU A 399 12.78 -25.96 -16.27
CA LEU A 399 11.58 -25.11 -16.29
C LEU A 399 10.39 -25.86 -16.88
N ILE A 400 10.60 -26.71 -17.89
CA ILE A 400 9.58 -27.62 -18.41
C ILE A 400 9.19 -28.63 -17.33
N GLU A 401 10.15 -29.22 -16.60
CA GLU A 401 9.84 -30.12 -15.48
C GLU A 401 9.03 -29.44 -14.38
N MET A 402 9.42 -28.22 -13.99
CA MET A 402 8.64 -27.42 -13.03
C MET A 402 7.20 -27.20 -13.52
N GLY A 403 7.02 -26.88 -14.80
CA GLY A 403 5.70 -26.76 -15.41
C GLY A 403 4.93 -28.08 -15.41
N TYR A 404 5.59 -29.19 -15.74
CA TYR A 404 5.02 -30.54 -15.72
C TYR A 404 4.61 -30.99 -14.30
N MET A 405 5.24 -30.47 -13.25
CA MET A 405 4.81 -30.68 -11.86
C MET A 405 3.61 -29.80 -11.47
N LEU A 406 3.41 -28.68 -12.16
CA LEU A 406 2.34 -27.69 -11.93
C LEU A 406 1.20 -27.82 -12.97
N GLN A 407 0.88 -29.05 -13.39
CA GLN A 407 -0.18 -29.32 -14.39
C GLN A 407 -1.51 -28.70 -13.97
N ASN A 408 -2.36 -28.48 -14.98
CA ASN A 408 -3.65 -27.79 -14.93
C ASN A 408 -3.53 -26.26 -14.96
N ASP A 409 -4.49 -25.64 -15.64
CA ASP A 409 -4.63 -24.19 -15.72
C ASP A 409 -5.24 -23.69 -14.41
N ASN A 410 -4.36 -23.49 -13.42
CA ASN A 410 -4.69 -22.82 -12.18
C ASN A 410 -4.38 -21.33 -12.31
N ASP A 411 -5.41 -20.51 -12.22
CA ASP A 411 -5.33 -19.04 -12.32
C ASP A 411 -4.57 -18.40 -11.14
N ASN A 412 -4.39 -19.14 -10.05
CA ASN A 412 -3.59 -18.72 -8.89
C ASN A 412 -2.08 -18.77 -9.18
N ILE A 413 -1.63 -19.30 -10.32
CA ILE A 413 -0.21 -19.34 -10.69
C ILE A 413 0.08 -18.21 -11.67
N LYS A 414 0.91 -17.25 -11.24
CA LYS A 414 1.41 -16.14 -12.07
C LYS A 414 2.87 -16.38 -12.42
N ILE A 415 3.21 -16.47 -13.71
CA ILE A 415 4.57 -16.76 -14.18
C ILE A 415 5.17 -15.52 -14.85
N TYR A 416 6.25 -15.01 -14.27
CA TYR A 416 6.91 -13.78 -14.72
C TYR A 416 7.98 -14.06 -15.78
N GLN A 417 8.26 -13.03 -16.58
CA GLN A 417 9.34 -13.01 -17.57
C GLN A 417 10.36 -11.93 -17.21
N PHE A 418 11.61 -12.12 -17.62
CA PHE A 418 12.69 -11.14 -17.41
C PHE A 418 12.98 -10.40 -18.72
N ASP A 419 12.81 -9.08 -18.72
CA ASP A 419 12.95 -8.23 -19.91
C ASP A 419 14.41 -7.89 -20.22
N GLU A 420 14.62 -7.14 -21.31
CA GLU A 420 15.94 -6.70 -21.77
C GLU A 420 16.61 -5.66 -20.83
N ASN A 421 15.80 -4.96 -20.03
CA ASN A 421 16.25 -3.94 -19.08
C ASN A 421 16.56 -4.51 -17.70
N GLY A 422 16.42 -5.83 -17.53
CA GLY A 422 16.65 -6.52 -16.26
C GLY A 422 15.51 -6.35 -15.25
N LYS A 423 14.28 -6.16 -15.72
CA LYS A 423 13.06 -6.08 -14.90
C LYS A 423 12.18 -7.30 -15.10
N TRP A 424 11.42 -7.63 -14.06
CA TRP A 424 10.40 -8.66 -14.12
C TRP A 424 9.09 -8.08 -14.62
N VAL A 425 8.47 -8.76 -15.58
CA VAL A 425 7.20 -8.36 -16.20
C VAL A 425 6.21 -9.53 -16.19
N LEU A 426 4.92 -9.22 -16.14
CA LEU A 426 3.82 -10.19 -16.25
C LEU A 426 2.90 -9.74 -17.38
N ASP A 427 2.23 -8.60 -17.21
CA ASP A 427 1.25 -8.06 -18.15
C ASP A 427 1.63 -6.68 -18.69
N SER A 428 1.02 -6.34 -19.84
CA SER A 428 1.06 -5.02 -20.44
C SER A 428 -0.20 -4.80 -21.26
N GLU A 429 -0.85 -3.64 -21.09
CA GLU A 429 -2.02 -3.24 -21.89
C GLU A 429 -1.69 -3.05 -23.37
N ASN A 430 -0.42 -2.81 -23.70
CA ASN A 430 0.07 -2.56 -25.06
C ASN A 430 0.75 -3.78 -25.69
N ALA A 431 0.56 -4.99 -25.15
CA ALA A 431 1.17 -6.19 -25.68
C ALA A 431 0.60 -6.56 -27.05
N GLU A 432 1.39 -6.36 -28.11
CA GLU A 432 1.01 -6.79 -29.46
C GLU A 432 0.95 -8.31 -29.57
N LYS A 433 0.01 -8.81 -30.38
CA LYS A 433 -0.07 -10.24 -30.72
C LYS A 433 1.11 -10.65 -31.59
N ILE A 434 1.65 -11.83 -31.32
CA ILE A 434 2.77 -12.39 -32.07
C ILE A 434 2.25 -13.60 -32.87
N PRO A 435 2.13 -13.48 -34.20
CA PRO A 435 1.75 -14.61 -35.04
C PRO A 435 2.74 -15.75 -34.89
N VAL A 436 2.20 -16.97 -34.75
CA VAL A 436 2.97 -18.20 -34.70
C VAL A 436 2.62 -19.00 -35.95
N THR A 437 3.64 -19.31 -36.73
CA THR A 437 3.55 -20.24 -37.86
C THR A 437 3.73 -21.65 -37.34
N ILE A 438 2.80 -22.52 -37.70
CA ILE A 438 2.80 -23.93 -37.28
C ILE A 438 2.94 -24.78 -38.53
N SER A 439 3.96 -25.62 -38.58
CA SER A 439 4.17 -26.55 -39.69
C SER A 439 4.25 -27.98 -39.19
N TYR A 440 3.44 -28.85 -39.76
CA TYR A 440 3.50 -30.29 -39.53
C TYR A 440 3.93 -30.98 -40.82
N ILE A 441 4.97 -31.81 -40.73
CA ILE A 441 5.43 -32.68 -41.82
C ILE A 441 5.30 -34.10 -41.30
N GLU A 442 4.39 -34.87 -41.89
CA GLU A 442 4.20 -36.28 -41.57
C GLU A 442 5.26 -37.12 -42.30
N ASN A 443 6.07 -37.89 -41.57
CA ASN A 443 7.05 -38.81 -42.13
C ASN A 443 6.96 -40.17 -41.43
N ASN A 444 7.19 -41.24 -42.21
CA ASN A 444 7.23 -42.65 -41.81
C ASN A 444 6.51 -42.99 -40.48
N PRO A 445 5.17 -43.18 -40.49
CA PRO A 445 4.37 -43.39 -39.29
C PRO A 445 4.71 -44.69 -38.51
N LYS A 446 5.61 -45.54 -39.03
CA LYS A 446 6.08 -46.76 -38.36
C LYS A 446 7.08 -46.48 -37.23
N THR A 447 7.76 -45.34 -37.24
CA THR A 447 8.76 -45.02 -36.22
C THR A 447 8.15 -44.67 -34.87
N LYS A 448 6.88 -44.23 -34.87
CA LYS A 448 6.14 -43.82 -33.67
C LYS A 448 6.86 -42.76 -32.83
N LYS A 449 7.72 -41.94 -33.44
CA LYS A 449 8.32 -40.75 -32.80
C LYS A 449 7.91 -39.46 -33.47
N LEU A 450 7.62 -38.45 -32.67
CA LEU A 450 7.31 -37.10 -33.11
C LEU A 450 8.41 -36.13 -32.64
N ILE A 451 8.94 -35.34 -33.58
CA ILE A 451 9.84 -34.24 -33.25
C ILE A 451 8.99 -32.99 -33.06
N VAL A 452 9.11 -32.32 -31.91
CA VAL A 452 8.43 -31.06 -31.64
C VAL A 452 9.47 -29.97 -31.44
N VAL A 453 9.37 -28.88 -32.21
CA VAL A 453 10.37 -27.81 -32.22
C VAL A 453 9.71 -26.46 -31.93
N LEU A 454 10.17 -25.74 -30.91
CA LEU A 454 9.75 -24.37 -30.63
C LEU A 454 10.89 -23.39 -30.92
N GLU A 455 10.69 -22.52 -31.90
CA GLU A 455 11.65 -21.52 -32.39
C GLU A 455 11.12 -20.12 -32.09
N ILE A 456 11.12 -19.75 -30.80
CA ILE A 456 10.51 -18.51 -30.31
C ILE A 456 11.59 -17.46 -30.02
N SER A 457 12.65 -17.85 -29.31
CA SER A 457 13.76 -16.96 -28.97
C SER A 457 14.95 -17.06 -29.93
N SER A 458 15.06 -18.16 -30.68
CA SER A 458 16.05 -18.38 -31.74
C SER A 458 15.63 -19.55 -32.64
N THR A 459 16.26 -19.67 -33.81
CA THR A 459 16.08 -20.82 -34.73
C THR A 459 16.88 -22.05 -34.28
N ILE A 460 16.40 -23.24 -34.63
CA ILE A 460 17.00 -24.54 -34.30
C ILE A 460 17.30 -25.30 -35.60
N LYS A 461 18.56 -25.67 -35.80
CA LYS A 461 19.04 -26.36 -37.00
C LYS A 461 18.64 -27.83 -36.97
N ASN A 462 18.22 -28.38 -38.11
CA ASN A 462 17.96 -29.83 -38.25
C ASN A 462 19.21 -30.66 -37.92
N GLU A 463 20.40 -30.16 -38.27
CA GLU A 463 21.69 -30.79 -37.97
C GLU A 463 21.85 -31.13 -36.47
N ASP A 464 21.40 -30.24 -35.57
CA ASP A 464 21.46 -30.47 -34.13
C ASP A 464 20.42 -31.51 -33.65
N ILE A 465 19.31 -31.64 -34.38
CA ILE A 465 18.22 -32.58 -34.09
C ILE A 465 18.55 -33.98 -34.61
N ASP A 466 19.09 -34.06 -35.83
CA ASP A 466 19.39 -35.28 -36.58
C ASP A 466 20.41 -36.17 -35.85
N VAL A 467 21.21 -35.62 -34.92
CA VAL A 467 22.10 -36.40 -34.05
C VAL A 467 21.34 -37.38 -33.15
N TYR A 468 20.10 -37.05 -32.76
CA TYR A 468 19.28 -37.86 -31.86
C TYR A 468 18.09 -38.51 -32.56
N VAL A 469 17.48 -37.81 -33.52
CA VAL A 469 16.27 -38.26 -34.22
C VAL A 469 16.24 -37.66 -35.62
N SER A 470 16.26 -38.52 -36.65
CA SER A 470 16.33 -38.08 -38.05
C SER A 470 15.06 -37.33 -38.46
N THR A 471 15.19 -36.05 -38.78
CA THR A 471 14.12 -35.16 -39.27
C THR A 471 13.57 -35.57 -40.63
N SER A 472 14.33 -36.37 -41.40
CA SER A 472 13.89 -36.94 -42.69
C SER A 472 13.09 -38.24 -42.55
N GLU A 473 13.20 -38.93 -41.41
CA GLU A 473 12.54 -40.21 -41.16
C GLU A 473 11.38 -40.12 -40.17
N HIS A 474 11.27 -39.03 -39.40
CA HIS A 474 10.28 -38.87 -38.34
C HIS A 474 9.41 -37.65 -38.59
N SER A 475 8.15 -37.72 -38.18
CA SER A 475 7.23 -36.59 -38.28
C SER A 475 7.75 -35.44 -37.43
N ILE A 476 7.54 -34.21 -37.92
CA ILE A 476 8.01 -33.00 -37.25
C ILE A 476 6.92 -31.94 -37.19
N LEU A 477 6.69 -31.42 -35.98
CA LEU A 477 5.79 -30.31 -35.68
C LEU A 477 6.63 -29.12 -35.21
N ARG A 478 6.58 -28.00 -35.95
CA ARG A 478 7.34 -26.79 -35.61
C ARG A 478 6.41 -25.63 -35.29
N PHE A 479 6.78 -24.87 -34.27
CA PHE A 479 6.17 -23.60 -33.88
C PHE A 479 7.22 -22.50 -34.00
N THR A 480 7.04 -21.59 -34.95
CA THR A 480 8.02 -20.56 -35.28
C THR A 480 7.34 -19.20 -35.30
N ILE A 481 7.99 -18.19 -34.72
CA ILE A 481 7.56 -16.80 -34.88
C ILE A 481 8.41 -16.12 -35.96
N ASP A 482 7.86 -15.09 -36.61
CA ASP A 482 8.67 -14.26 -37.49
C ASP A 482 9.81 -13.60 -36.69
N ASN A 483 11.03 -13.59 -37.22
CA ASN A 483 12.23 -13.04 -36.56
C ASN A 483 12.37 -13.42 -35.06
N PRO A 484 12.67 -14.70 -34.73
CA PRO A 484 12.82 -15.17 -33.35
C PRO A 484 13.87 -14.39 -32.56
N LEU A 485 13.49 -13.88 -31.39
CA LEU A 485 14.35 -13.06 -30.53
C LEU A 485 14.04 -13.27 -29.05
N ARG A 486 15.07 -13.19 -28.20
CA ARG A 486 15.01 -13.49 -26.76
C ARG A 486 13.91 -12.75 -26.00
N TYR A 487 13.70 -11.48 -26.29
CA TYR A 487 12.79 -10.59 -25.54
C TYR A 487 11.51 -10.27 -26.32
N LYS A 488 11.19 -11.05 -27.36
CA LYS A 488 10.02 -10.80 -28.21
C LYS A 488 8.71 -11.23 -27.54
N VAL A 489 8.72 -12.36 -26.82
CA VAL A 489 7.57 -12.90 -26.09
C VAL A 489 7.81 -12.73 -24.59
N ILE A 490 7.23 -11.69 -24.00
CA ILE A 490 7.49 -11.34 -22.59
C ILE A 490 6.24 -11.09 -21.75
N TYR A 491 5.08 -10.88 -22.38
CA TYR A 491 3.82 -10.64 -21.66
C TYR A 491 2.93 -11.87 -21.61
N GLU A 492 2.13 -12.00 -20.55
CA GLU A 492 1.28 -13.15 -20.25
C GLU A 492 0.33 -13.46 -21.41
N SER A 493 -0.27 -12.43 -22.02
CA SER A 493 -1.16 -12.57 -23.18
C SER A 493 -0.48 -13.24 -24.38
N GLN A 494 0.78 -12.89 -24.66
CA GLN A 494 1.59 -13.47 -25.73
C GLN A 494 1.97 -14.92 -25.40
N VAL A 495 2.41 -15.16 -24.16
CA VAL A 495 2.77 -16.50 -23.67
C VAL A 495 1.57 -17.43 -23.73
N LYS A 496 0.39 -16.98 -23.28
CA LYS A 496 -0.86 -17.76 -23.29
C LYS A 496 -1.32 -18.09 -24.71
N ASP A 497 -1.18 -17.17 -25.67
CA ASP A 497 -1.50 -17.44 -27.09
C ASP A 497 -0.61 -18.56 -27.66
N ILE A 498 0.70 -18.50 -27.42
CA ILE A 498 1.65 -19.54 -27.87
C ILE A 498 1.37 -20.87 -27.15
N LYS A 499 1.14 -20.84 -25.83
CA LYS A 499 0.77 -22.02 -25.04
C LYS A 499 -0.47 -22.72 -25.59
N SER A 500 -1.52 -21.95 -25.90
CA SER A 500 -2.78 -22.48 -26.43
C SER A 500 -2.57 -23.17 -27.78
N LYS A 501 -1.80 -22.55 -28.67
CA LYS A 501 -1.42 -23.14 -29.97
C LYS A 501 -0.57 -24.40 -29.81
N PHE A 502 0.44 -24.36 -28.94
CA PHE A 502 1.28 -25.51 -28.63
C PHE A 502 0.46 -26.70 -28.14
N ARG A 503 -0.43 -26.49 -27.16
CA ARG A 503 -1.30 -27.53 -26.62
C ARG A 503 -2.19 -28.10 -27.72
N SER A 504 -2.99 -27.25 -28.34
CA SER A 504 -4.01 -27.67 -29.31
C SER A 504 -3.45 -28.40 -30.52
N GLU A 505 -2.27 -28.00 -31.03
CA GLU A 505 -1.67 -28.66 -32.19
C GLU A 505 -0.91 -29.93 -31.81
N THR A 506 -0.23 -29.97 -30.66
CA THR A 506 0.48 -31.18 -30.26
C THR A 506 -0.49 -32.29 -29.86
N GLU A 507 -1.57 -31.96 -29.14
CA GLU A 507 -2.60 -32.93 -28.71
C GLU A 507 -3.34 -33.63 -29.86
N LYS A 508 -3.33 -33.06 -31.07
CA LYS A 508 -3.86 -33.74 -32.27
C LYS A 508 -3.09 -35.01 -32.62
N HIS A 509 -1.84 -35.10 -32.16
CA HIS A 509 -0.88 -36.11 -32.59
C HIS A 509 -0.43 -37.03 -31.45
N ILE A 510 -0.63 -36.67 -30.18
CA ILE A 510 -0.04 -37.42 -29.04
C ILE A 510 -0.43 -38.91 -28.98
N TYR A 511 -1.59 -39.30 -29.52
CA TYR A 511 -2.03 -40.70 -29.54
C TYR A 511 -1.42 -41.52 -30.69
N ASP A 512 -0.80 -40.86 -31.67
CA ASP A 512 -0.22 -41.51 -32.84
C ASP A 512 1.23 -41.96 -32.62
N TYR A 513 1.88 -41.46 -31.56
CA TYR A 513 3.30 -41.61 -31.28
C TYR A 513 3.58 -42.11 -29.86
N ASP A 514 4.64 -42.90 -29.70
CA ASP A 514 5.11 -43.47 -28.41
C ASP A 514 6.16 -42.57 -27.75
N GLU A 515 6.83 -41.70 -28.53
CA GLU A 515 7.88 -40.80 -28.07
C GLU A 515 7.73 -39.40 -28.68
N ILE A 516 7.93 -38.36 -27.87
CA ILE A 516 8.06 -36.97 -28.34
C ILE A 516 9.47 -36.48 -28.03
N HIS A 517 10.17 -35.96 -29.03
CA HIS A 517 11.46 -35.31 -28.88
C HIS A 517 11.28 -33.79 -28.95
N LEU A 518 11.37 -33.11 -27.80
CA LEU A 518 11.06 -31.69 -27.66
C LEU A 518 12.32 -30.83 -27.63
N PHE A 519 12.56 -30.12 -28.73
CA PHE A 519 13.65 -29.15 -28.87
C PHE A 519 13.09 -27.73 -28.76
N ALA A 520 13.61 -26.93 -27.84
CA ALA A 520 13.05 -25.60 -27.59
C ALA A 520 14.12 -24.51 -27.48
N ALA A 521 13.81 -23.39 -28.11
CA ALA A 521 14.45 -22.10 -27.95
C ALA A 521 13.34 -21.10 -27.64
N MET A 522 13.11 -20.85 -26.34
CA MET A 522 12.01 -20.02 -25.88
C MET A 522 12.34 -19.28 -24.56
N PRO A 523 11.57 -18.23 -24.21
CA PRO A 523 11.69 -17.56 -22.92
C PRO A 523 11.39 -18.47 -21.72
N ALA A 524 11.92 -18.09 -20.56
CA ALA A 524 11.85 -18.91 -19.34
C ALA A 524 10.41 -19.16 -18.87
N GLY A 525 9.57 -18.12 -18.80
CA GLY A 525 8.17 -18.26 -18.41
C GLY A 525 7.36 -19.12 -19.37
N LEU A 526 7.62 -19.02 -20.68
CA LEU A 526 6.99 -19.88 -21.70
C LEU A 526 7.44 -21.35 -21.52
N SER A 527 8.66 -21.58 -21.03
CA SER A 527 9.14 -22.95 -20.80
C SER A 527 8.37 -23.64 -19.68
N VAL A 528 8.01 -22.90 -18.64
CA VAL A 528 7.11 -23.38 -17.57
C VAL A 528 5.72 -23.68 -18.15
N GLU A 529 5.18 -22.77 -18.96
CA GLU A 529 3.83 -22.96 -19.53
C GLU A 529 3.73 -24.12 -20.51
N VAL A 530 4.77 -24.39 -21.31
CA VAL A 530 4.86 -25.60 -22.14
C VAL A 530 4.86 -26.85 -21.26
N GLY A 531 5.62 -26.87 -20.17
CA GLY A 531 5.59 -27.97 -19.20
C GLY A 531 4.19 -28.24 -18.64
N ARG A 532 3.44 -27.18 -18.31
CA ARG A 532 2.05 -27.27 -17.79
C ARG A 532 1.05 -27.86 -18.79
N CYS A 533 1.40 -27.91 -20.08
CA CYS A 533 0.58 -28.56 -21.12
C CYS A 533 0.77 -30.08 -21.17
N ILE A 534 1.90 -30.60 -20.68
CA ILE A 534 2.24 -32.03 -20.76
C ILE A 534 1.53 -32.76 -19.62
N LEU A 535 0.57 -33.62 -19.94
CA LEU A 535 -0.28 -34.32 -18.96
C LEU A 535 0.19 -35.75 -18.74
N ARG A 536 0.35 -36.15 -17.46
CA ARG A 536 0.88 -37.49 -17.10
C ARG A 536 0.10 -38.63 -17.71
N SER A 537 -1.22 -38.50 -17.75
CA SER A 537 -2.14 -39.56 -18.17
C SER A 537 -2.33 -39.66 -19.68
N MET A 538 -1.89 -38.69 -20.48
CA MET A 538 -2.24 -38.60 -21.89
C MET A 538 -1.03 -38.56 -22.83
N TRP A 539 0.04 -37.87 -22.46
CA TRP A 539 1.17 -37.68 -23.36
C TRP A 539 2.05 -38.94 -23.40
N PRO A 540 2.71 -39.25 -24.53
CA PRO A 540 3.79 -40.22 -24.55
C PRO A 540 5.03 -39.70 -23.78
N LYS A 541 6.06 -40.53 -23.70
CA LYS A 541 7.33 -40.12 -23.09
C LYS A 541 7.95 -38.94 -23.85
N VAL A 542 8.29 -37.87 -23.14
CA VAL A 542 8.82 -36.64 -23.74
C VAL A 542 10.30 -36.48 -23.41
N TYR A 543 11.16 -36.52 -24.43
CA TYR A 543 12.60 -36.33 -24.33
C TYR A 543 12.94 -34.84 -24.47
N LEU A 544 13.62 -34.29 -23.45
CA LEU A 544 13.98 -32.87 -23.38
C LEU A 544 15.45 -32.67 -23.71
N TYR A 545 15.73 -31.56 -24.41
CA TYR A 545 17.06 -31.20 -24.85
C TYR A 545 17.46 -29.81 -24.37
N ASN A 546 18.70 -29.66 -23.92
CA ASN A 546 19.27 -28.37 -23.51
C ASN A 546 20.23 -27.84 -24.59
N HIS A 547 20.11 -26.55 -24.92
CA HIS A 547 21.02 -25.88 -25.84
C HIS A 547 22.30 -25.39 -25.13
N ARG A 548 23.45 -25.62 -25.75
CA ARG A 548 24.77 -25.10 -25.40
C ARG A 548 25.52 -24.69 -26.67
N ARG A 549 25.81 -23.39 -26.78
CA ARG A 549 26.43 -22.82 -27.99
C ARG A 549 27.82 -23.39 -28.29
N GLN A 550 28.57 -23.78 -27.26
CA GLN A 550 29.95 -24.25 -27.40
C GLN A 550 30.05 -25.74 -27.73
N ASN A 551 28.93 -26.47 -27.75
CA ASN A 551 28.91 -27.91 -27.97
C ASN A 551 28.53 -28.24 -29.41
N ASP A 552 28.95 -29.42 -29.85
CA ASP A 552 28.58 -30.02 -31.13
C ASP A 552 28.12 -31.47 -30.88
N PRO A 553 26.82 -31.80 -30.99
CA PRO A 553 25.71 -30.89 -31.33
C PRO A 553 25.45 -29.83 -30.26
N ARG A 554 24.81 -28.73 -30.66
CA ARG A 554 24.44 -27.65 -29.73
C ARG A 554 23.31 -28.06 -28.79
N TYR A 555 22.40 -28.88 -29.26
CA TYR A 555 21.37 -29.47 -28.40
C TYR A 555 21.88 -30.78 -27.84
N GLN A 556 21.77 -30.96 -26.53
CA GLN A 556 22.15 -32.20 -25.85
C GLN A 556 20.97 -32.76 -25.10
N PHE A 557 20.81 -34.07 -25.13
CA PHE A 557 19.80 -34.75 -24.31
C PHE A 557 20.01 -34.38 -22.83
N ALA A 558 18.93 -33.99 -22.15
CA ALA A 558 18.93 -33.67 -20.74
C ALA A 558 18.35 -34.84 -19.95
N PHE A 559 17.04 -35.03 -20.03
CA PHE A 559 16.30 -36.14 -19.44
C PHE A 559 14.95 -36.29 -20.15
N SER A 560 14.19 -37.32 -19.81
CA SER A 560 12.81 -37.50 -20.25
C SER A 560 11.83 -37.30 -19.11
N ILE A 561 10.63 -36.82 -19.44
CA ILE A 561 9.49 -36.72 -18.54
C ILE A 561 8.34 -37.59 -19.06
N ASN A 562 7.41 -37.87 -18.14
CA ASN A 562 6.37 -38.90 -18.26
C ASN A 562 6.91 -40.33 -18.22
#